data_AF-A0A2V9P0F3-F1
#
_entry.id   AF-A0A2V9P0F3-F1
#
_cell.length_a   1.000
_cell.length_b   1.000
_cell.length_c   1.000
_cell.angle_alpha   90.00
_cell.angle_beta   90.00
_cell.angle_gamma   90.00
#
_symmetry.space_group_name_H-M   'P 1'
#
loop_
_entity.id
_entity.type
_entity.pdbx_description
1 polymer ?
#
loop_
_entity_poly.entity_id
_entity_poly.type
_entity_poly.pdbx_seq_one_letter_code
_entity_poly.pdbx_strand_id
1 'polypeptide(L)'
;MLHLDIIATESKSSNTLEGHAPVTRDWNGPEAHFVYSPMQHVVRNESMTTYRELIVETMHPANYQPFDGAYDTDLFPGDLGSTKPTWTVSFSRGAITASKSQLAPGAEIPISTPAHVLLALTDLELSQTSGTSAQSLHLDAQEIRILPGGSSFRMINSGKNPAKFILVEF
;
A
#
# COMPACT_ATOMS: atom_id res chain seq x y z
N MET A 1 -17.31 8.26 4.44
CA MET A 1 -16.37 7.16 4.72
C MET A 1 -15.13 7.38 3.87
N LEU A 2 -13.95 7.27 4.47
CA LEU A 2 -12.68 7.36 3.75
C LEU A 2 -12.14 5.96 3.57
N HIS A 3 -11.72 5.63 2.34
CA HIS A 3 -10.89 4.46 2.12
C HIS A 3 -9.61 4.82 1.36
N LEU A 4 -8.57 4.06 1.65
CA LEU A 4 -7.31 4.06 0.91
C LEU A 4 -7.37 2.90 -0.08
N ASP A 5 -7.22 3.22 -1.35
CA ASP A 5 -7.09 2.24 -2.41
C ASP A 5 -5.63 2.17 -2.85
N ILE A 6 -5.15 0.95 -3.04
CA ILE A 6 -3.81 0.68 -3.57
C ILE A 6 -3.96 -0.25 -4.77
N ILE A 7 -3.58 0.24 -5.96
CA ILE A 7 -3.52 -0.58 -7.16
C ILE A 7 -2.12 -1.15 -7.24
N ALA A 8 -1.97 -2.47 -7.10
CA ALA A 8 -0.65 -3.10 -6.96
C ALA A 8 0.09 -3.31 -8.29
N THR A 9 -0.63 -3.21 -9.42
CA THR A 9 -0.13 -3.64 -10.73
C THR A 9 -0.35 -2.59 -11.81
N GLU A 10 0.55 -2.59 -12.79
CA GLU A 10 0.31 -1.90 -14.05
C GLU A 10 -0.90 -2.51 -14.74
N SER A 11 -1.90 -1.69 -15.00
CA SER A 11 -3.22 -2.16 -15.43
C SER A 11 -4.03 -1.01 -16.01
N LYS A 12 -5.24 -1.31 -16.48
CA LYS A 12 -6.20 -0.32 -16.93
C LYS A 12 -7.54 -0.68 -16.32
N SER A 13 -8.22 0.28 -15.73
CA SER A 13 -9.58 0.05 -15.24
C SER A 13 -10.51 1.18 -15.64
N SER A 14 -11.80 0.87 -15.68
CA SER A 14 -12.86 1.88 -15.75
C SER A 14 -13.66 1.87 -14.46
N ASN A 15 -13.99 3.05 -13.95
CA ASN A 15 -14.82 3.26 -12.77
C ASN A 15 -16.11 3.97 -13.19
N THR A 16 -17.26 3.37 -12.92
CA THR A 16 -18.57 3.92 -13.24
C THR A 16 -19.29 4.28 -11.95
N LEU A 17 -19.36 5.57 -11.64
CA LEU A 17 -20.18 6.07 -10.53
C LEU A 17 -21.66 6.07 -10.92
N GLU A 18 -22.55 5.82 -9.96
CA GLU A 18 -23.99 5.87 -10.20
C GLU A 18 -24.41 7.21 -10.83
N GLY A 19 -25.17 7.15 -11.92
CA GLY A 19 -25.65 8.33 -12.65
C GLY A 19 -24.60 9.04 -13.52
N HIS A 20 -23.37 8.51 -13.63
CA HIS A 20 -22.28 9.12 -14.40
C HIS A 20 -21.75 8.18 -15.49
N ALA A 21 -21.07 8.75 -16.49
CA ALA A 21 -20.37 7.97 -17.50
C ALA A 21 -19.12 7.30 -16.88
N PRO A 22 -18.70 6.13 -17.40
CA PRO A 22 -17.46 5.48 -16.96
C PRO A 22 -16.24 6.39 -17.20
N VAL A 23 -15.35 6.45 -16.22
CA VAL A 23 -14.04 7.08 -16.35
C VAL A 23 -12.98 6.00 -16.40
N THR A 24 -12.18 6.00 -17.45
CA THR A 24 -11.10 5.03 -17.66
C THR A 24 -9.77 5.61 -17.22
N ARG A 25 -8.95 4.79 -16.55
CA ARG A 25 -7.61 5.13 -16.10
C ARG A 25 -6.60 4.04 -16.44
N ASP A 26 -5.42 4.48 -16.83
CA ASP A 26 -4.22 3.65 -16.93
C ASP A 26 -3.41 3.81 -15.64
N TRP A 27 -2.97 2.69 -15.07
CA TRP A 27 -2.20 2.59 -13.83
C TRP A 27 -0.77 2.17 -14.17
N ASN A 28 0.23 2.86 -13.64
CA ASN A 28 1.63 2.65 -13.98
C ASN A 28 2.36 1.67 -13.04
N GLY A 29 1.64 0.98 -12.16
CA GLY A 29 2.22 0.12 -11.14
C GLY A 29 1.67 0.46 -9.76
N PRO A 30 2.42 0.20 -8.66
CA PRO A 30 1.92 0.41 -7.31
C PRO A 30 1.66 1.89 -7.02
N GLU A 31 0.40 2.28 -7.17
CA GLU A 31 -0.16 3.61 -6.94
C GLU A 31 -1.13 3.56 -5.76
N ALA A 32 -1.16 4.62 -4.94
CA ALA A 32 -2.07 4.74 -3.80
C ALA A 32 -2.86 6.03 -3.85
N HIS A 33 -4.17 5.95 -3.62
CA HIS A 33 -5.07 7.09 -3.65
C HIS A 33 -6.15 7.00 -2.56
N PHE A 34 -6.57 8.16 -2.05
CA PHE A 34 -7.70 8.24 -1.13
C PHE A 34 -8.97 8.52 -1.90
N VAL A 35 -10.00 7.73 -1.63
CA VAL A 35 -11.34 7.95 -2.18
C VAL A 35 -12.29 8.30 -1.06
N TYR A 36 -13.09 9.34 -1.32
CA TYR A 36 -14.14 9.80 -0.43
C TYR A 36 -15.48 9.28 -0.94
N SER A 37 -16.08 8.38 -0.17
CA SER A 37 -17.33 7.67 -0.48
C SER A 37 -18.32 7.91 0.69
N PRO A 38 -19.65 7.82 0.52
CA PRO A 38 -20.33 6.82 -0.28
C PRO A 38 -20.63 7.29 -1.70
N MET A 39 -20.10 6.59 -2.68
CA MET A 39 -20.56 6.53 -4.07
C MET A 39 -20.63 5.06 -4.43
N GLN A 40 -21.82 4.57 -4.81
CA GLN A 40 -21.92 3.26 -5.44
C GLN A 40 -21.21 3.34 -6.79
N HIS A 41 -20.34 2.37 -7.04
CA HIS A 41 -19.54 2.36 -8.24
C HIS A 41 -19.25 0.94 -8.75
N VAL A 42 -18.92 0.85 -10.03
CA VAL A 42 -18.51 -0.40 -10.68
C VAL A 42 -17.11 -0.20 -11.24
N VAL A 43 -16.16 -0.98 -10.75
CA VAL A 43 -14.80 -1.05 -11.29
C VAL A 43 -14.72 -2.24 -12.25
N ARG A 44 -14.21 -1.98 -13.46
CA ARG A 44 -13.98 -2.99 -14.49
C ARG A 44 -12.53 -2.98 -14.90
N ASN A 45 -11.88 -4.15 -14.90
CA ASN A 45 -10.57 -4.32 -15.50
C ASN A 45 -10.69 -4.26 -17.03
N GLU A 46 -9.96 -3.34 -17.64
CA GLU A 46 -9.90 -3.12 -19.09
C GLU A 46 -8.57 -3.60 -19.70
N SER A 47 -7.65 -4.12 -18.89
CA SER A 47 -6.40 -4.71 -19.37
C SER A 47 -6.51 -6.23 -19.54
N MET A 48 -5.53 -6.79 -20.24
CA MET A 48 -5.29 -8.25 -20.29
C MET A 48 -4.42 -8.73 -19.12
N THR A 49 -4.02 -7.83 -18.22
CA THR A 49 -3.19 -8.12 -17.05
C THR A 49 -4.07 -8.30 -15.81
N THR A 50 -3.55 -9.01 -14.81
CA THR A 50 -4.24 -9.15 -13.53
C THR A 50 -4.34 -7.78 -12.84
N TYR A 51 -5.57 -7.32 -12.61
CA TYR A 51 -5.86 -6.17 -11.77
C TYR A 51 -5.92 -6.60 -10.31
N ARG A 52 -5.12 -5.95 -9.46
CA ARG A 52 -5.13 -6.18 -8.01
C ARG A 52 -5.28 -4.86 -7.29
N GLU A 53 -6.33 -4.80 -6.48
CA GLU A 53 -6.69 -3.64 -5.68
C GLU A 53 -6.80 -4.06 -4.22
N LEU A 54 -6.17 -3.29 -3.34
CA LEU A 54 -6.32 -3.38 -1.90
C LEU A 54 -7.08 -2.15 -1.43
N ILE A 55 -8.25 -2.37 -0.84
CA ILE A 55 -9.07 -1.31 -0.24
C ILE A 55 -8.96 -1.43 1.29
N VAL A 56 -8.52 -0.36 1.94
CA VAL A 56 -8.48 -0.25 3.40
C VAL A 56 -9.48 0.80 3.84
N GLU A 57 -10.57 0.33 4.44
CA GLU A 57 -11.68 1.18 4.91
C GLU A 57 -11.61 1.35 6.43
N THR A 58 -11.89 2.57 6.92
CA THR A 58 -12.02 2.82 8.36
C THR A 58 -13.39 3.40 8.70
N MET A 59 -13.91 3.02 9.87
CA MET A 59 -15.16 3.55 10.41
C MET A 59 -15.01 4.99 10.95
N HIS A 60 -13.78 5.51 11.03
CA HIS A 60 -13.53 6.85 11.56
C HIS A 60 -13.78 7.90 10.47
N PRO A 61 -14.57 8.95 10.75
CA PRO A 61 -14.77 10.02 9.78
C PRO A 61 -13.45 10.79 9.62
N ALA A 62 -12.86 10.74 8.42
CA ALA A 62 -11.90 11.74 8.02
C ALA A 62 -12.65 12.99 7.54
N ASN A 63 -12.18 14.17 7.94
CA ASN A 63 -12.75 15.43 7.45
C ASN A 63 -12.51 15.51 5.94
N TYR A 64 -13.58 15.46 5.16
CA TYR A 64 -13.51 15.73 3.73
C TYR A 64 -13.03 17.17 3.52
N GLN A 65 -11.89 17.33 2.87
CA GLN A 65 -11.41 18.64 2.42
C GLN A 65 -11.75 18.77 0.93
N PRO A 66 -12.69 19.66 0.54
CA PRO A 66 -13.12 19.78 -0.86
C PRO A 66 -11.99 20.18 -1.82
N PHE A 67 -10.96 20.86 -1.30
CA PHE A 67 -9.77 21.25 -2.05
C PHE A 67 -8.75 20.11 -2.23
N ASP A 68 -8.87 19.03 -1.45
CA ASP A 68 -8.13 17.78 -1.67
C ASP A 68 -8.80 16.89 -2.74
N GLY A 69 -10.03 17.22 -3.13
CA GLY A 69 -10.94 16.36 -3.90
C GLY A 69 -10.74 16.35 -5.41
N ALA A 70 -9.60 16.78 -5.95
CA ALA A 70 -9.40 16.92 -7.39
C ALA A 70 -8.17 16.21 -7.97
N TYR A 71 -7.38 15.48 -7.18
CA TYR A 71 -6.21 14.82 -7.74
C TYR A 71 -6.21 13.33 -7.42
N ASP A 72 -6.71 12.62 -8.42
CA ASP A 72 -6.52 11.20 -8.72
C ASP A 72 -5.04 10.91 -9.02
N THR A 73 -4.16 11.36 -8.12
CA THR A 73 -2.71 11.28 -8.25
C THR A 73 -2.18 10.29 -7.25
N ASP A 74 -1.25 9.45 -7.68
CA ASP A 74 -0.49 8.60 -6.77
C ASP A 74 0.12 9.46 -5.65
N LEU A 75 -0.19 9.08 -4.41
CA LEU A 75 0.34 9.72 -3.20
C LEU A 75 1.77 9.29 -2.91
N PHE A 76 2.22 8.17 -3.47
CA PHE A 76 3.62 7.79 -3.42
C PHE A 76 4.41 8.45 -4.55
N PRO A 77 5.68 8.80 -4.29
CA PRO A 77 6.58 9.13 -5.38
C PRO A 77 6.82 7.88 -6.24
N GLY A 78 7.23 8.12 -7.50
CA GLY A 78 7.77 7.08 -8.35
C GLY A 78 8.93 6.34 -7.67
N ASP A 79 9.22 5.13 -8.15
CA ASP A 79 10.28 4.29 -7.60
C ASP A 79 11.62 5.04 -7.56
N LEU A 80 12.19 5.21 -6.35
CA LEU A 80 13.48 5.87 -6.17
C LEU A 80 14.67 4.96 -6.57
N GLY A 81 14.38 3.75 -7.05
CA GLY A 81 15.32 2.87 -7.72
C GLY A 81 16.54 2.52 -6.87
N SER A 82 17.70 2.43 -7.52
CA SER A 82 18.99 2.15 -6.88
C SER A 82 19.66 3.38 -6.26
N THR A 83 19.10 4.58 -6.45
CA THR A 83 19.68 5.84 -5.96
C THR A 83 19.69 5.92 -4.44
N LYS A 84 18.72 5.27 -3.78
CA LYS A 84 18.71 5.06 -2.34
C LYS A 84 18.53 3.56 -2.04
N PRO A 85 19.53 2.87 -1.46
CA PRO A 85 19.43 1.44 -1.20
C PRO A 85 18.32 1.11 -0.19
N THR A 86 18.10 2.00 0.79
CA THR A 86 17.00 1.92 1.74
C THR A 86 16.28 3.27 1.82
N TRP A 87 14.96 3.26 1.74
CA TRP A 87 14.12 4.46 1.89
C TRP A 87 12.71 4.10 2.33
N THR A 88 12.00 5.07 2.88
CA THR A 88 10.58 4.98 3.21
C THR A 88 9.95 6.35 3.00
N VAL A 89 8.78 6.36 2.36
CA VAL A 89 7.95 7.56 2.21
C VAL A 89 6.57 7.23 2.73
N SER A 90 6.00 8.13 3.52
CA SER A 90 4.73 7.91 4.20
C SER A 90 3.82 9.12 4.06
N PHE A 91 2.53 8.85 4.08
CA PHE A 91 1.48 9.86 4.21
C PHE A 91 0.40 9.34 5.17
N SER A 92 -0.30 10.25 5.81
CA SER A 92 -1.36 9.93 6.77
C SER A 92 -2.61 10.74 6.44
N ARG A 93 -3.78 10.11 6.58
CA ARG A 93 -5.07 10.80 6.51
C ARG A 93 -6.08 10.11 7.41
N GLY A 94 -6.63 10.86 8.35
CA GLY A 94 -7.49 10.30 9.39
C GLY A 94 -6.73 9.29 10.24
N ALA A 95 -7.30 8.09 10.40
CA ALA A 95 -6.70 6.98 11.14
C ALA A 95 -5.75 6.10 10.30
N ILE A 96 -5.63 6.35 8.99
CA ILE A 96 -4.82 5.53 8.08
C ILE A 96 -3.46 6.21 7.88
N THR A 97 -2.39 5.45 8.07
CA THR A 97 -1.05 5.83 7.61
C THR A 97 -0.55 4.79 6.62
N ALA A 98 -0.18 5.22 5.43
CA ALA A 98 0.41 4.35 4.43
C ALA A 98 1.86 4.74 4.19
N SER A 99 2.72 3.74 3.99
CA SER A 99 4.13 3.92 3.70
C SER A 99 4.57 2.97 2.60
N LYS A 100 5.40 3.48 1.68
CA LYS A 100 6.09 2.70 0.66
C LYS A 100 7.55 2.65 1.04
N SER A 101 8.07 1.44 1.18
CA SER A 101 9.41 1.18 1.68
C SER A 101 10.19 0.33 0.70
N GLN A 102 11.48 0.64 0.59
CA GLN A 102 12.49 -0.24 0.00
C GLN A 102 13.57 -0.47 1.05
N LEU A 103 13.90 -1.73 1.30
CA LEU A 103 14.99 -2.12 2.19
C LEU A 103 16.07 -2.84 1.41
N ALA A 104 17.31 -2.36 1.48
CA ALA A 104 18.45 -3.12 1.00
C ALA A 104 18.62 -4.43 1.78
N PRO A 105 19.31 -5.44 1.23
CA PRO A 105 19.69 -6.65 1.96
C PRO A 105 20.35 -6.31 3.31
N GLY A 106 19.84 -6.91 4.38
CA GLY A 106 20.29 -6.69 5.77
C GLY A 106 19.79 -5.38 6.42
N ALA A 107 19.12 -4.50 5.69
CA ALA A 107 18.54 -3.30 6.27
C ALA A 107 17.27 -3.62 7.07
N GLU A 108 17.00 -2.79 8.08
CA GLU A 108 15.88 -2.95 8.99
C GLU A 108 15.02 -1.69 9.11
N ILE A 109 13.74 -1.87 9.41
CA ILE A 109 12.85 -0.80 9.86
C ILE A 109 12.09 -1.22 11.12
N PRO A 110 11.84 -0.28 12.04
CA PRO A 110 10.94 -0.52 13.16
C PRO A 110 9.49 -0.49 12.67
N ILE A 111 8.69 -1.46 13.11
CA ILE A 111 7.24 -1.50 12.93
C ILE A 111 6.57 -1.18 14.26
N SER A 112 5.60 -0.26 14.23
CA SER A 112 4.86 0.22 15.40
C SER A 112 3.88 -0.86 15.92
N THR A 113 3.28 -0.59 17.07
CA THR A 113 2.38 -1.53 17.77
C THR A 113 1.01 -1.77 17.10
N PRO A 114 0.40 -0.82 16.37
CA PRO A 114 -0.88 -1.05 15.68
C PRO A 114 -0.83 -2.19 14.66
N ALA A 115 -2.01 -2.61 14.18
CA ALA A 115 -2.07 -3.61 13.13
C ALA A 115 -1.62 -2.99 11.80
N HIS A 116 -0.99 -3.81 10.96
CA HIS A 116 -0.56 -3.37 9.65
C HIS A 116 -1.04 -4.34 8.57
N VAL A 117 -1.42 -3.81 7.41
CA VAL A 117 -1.47 -4.59 6.17
C VAL A 117 -0.16 -4.36 5.44
N LEU A 118 0.54 -5.46 5.11
CA LEU A 118 1.69 -5.44 4.23
C LEU A 118 1.29 -5.95 2.86
N LEU A 119 1.58 -5.18 1.82
CA LEU A 119 1.48 -5.57 0.42
C LEU A 119 2.90 -5.68 -0.17
N ALA A 120 3.25 -6.87 -0.67
CA ALA A 120 4.52 -7.11 -1.34
C ALA A 120 4.52 -6.47 -2.73
N LEU A 121 5.52 -5.65 -3.05
CA LEU A 121 5.72 -5.11 -4.42
C LEU A 121 6.76 -5.91 -5.21
N THR A 122 7.64 -6.61 -4.50
CA THR A 122 8.57 -7.60 -5.02
C THR A 122 8.43 -8.86 -4.18
N ASP A 123 9.05 -9.97 -4.60
CA ASP A 123 9.21 -11.11 -3.70
C ASP A 123 10.00 -10.67 -2.45
N LEU A 124 9.51 -11.10 -1.29
CA LEU A 124 10.01 -10.68 0.01
C LEU A 124 10.57 -11.87 0.78
N GLU A 125 11.76 -11.67 1.32
CA GLU A 125 12.38 -12.54 2.31
C GLU A 125 12.70 -11.69 3.54
N LEU A 126 11.76 -11.63 4.48
CA LEU A 126 11.84 -10.77 5.65
C LEU A 126 12.02 -11.58 6.93
N SER A 127 12.69 -10.99 7.92
CA SER A 127 12.74 -11.51 9.28
C SER A 127 12.09 -10.50 10.23
N GLN A 128 11.11 -10.96 11.00
CA GLN A 128 10.48 -10.19 12.07
C GLN A 128 11.16 -10.53 13.38
N THR A 129 11.72 -9.52 14.05
CA THR A 129 12.42 -9.71 15.33
C THR A 129 11.71 -8.94 16.44
N SER A 130 11.26 -9.67 17.46
CA SER A 130 10.71 -9.11 18.70
C SER A 130 11.41 -9.75 19.89
N GLY A 131 12.16 -8.94 20.63
CA GLY A 131 13.03 -9.43 21.70
C GLY A 131 14.07 -10.43 21.18
N THR A 132 14.06 -11.65 21.73
CA THR A 132 14.96 -12.75 21.34
C THR A 132 14.39 -13.68 20.28
N SER A 133 13.15 -13.44 19.84
CA SER A 133 12.47 -14.28 18.84
C SER A 133 12.61 -13.68 17.44
N ALA A 134 12.92 -14.53 16.46
CA ALA A 134 12.96 -14.17 15.05
C ALA A 134 12.02 -15.10 14.28
N GLN A 135 11.14 -14.52 13.46
CA GLN A 135 10.23 -15.24 12.59
C GLN A 135 10.50 -14.86 11.14
N SER A 136 10.76 -15.85 10.28
CA SER A 136 10.88 -15.62 8.85
C SER A 136 9.50 -15.44 8.22
N LEU A 137 9.41 -14.47 7.31
CA LEU A 137 8.25 -14.14 6.49
C LEU A 137 8.67 -14.16 5.03
N HIS A 138 8.08 -15.06 4.26
CA HIS A 138 8.24 -15.12 2.81
C HIS A 138 6.91 -14.77 2.16
N LEU A 139 6.94 -13.87 1.18
CA LEU A 139 5.77 -13.43 0.44
C LEU A 139 6.16 -13.25 -1.03
N ASP A 140 5.36 -13.77 -1.95
CA ASP A 140 5.54 -13.50 -3.37
C ASP A 140 5.08 -12.07 -3.70
N ALA A 141 5.56 -11.52 -4.81
CA ALA A 141 5.11 -10.21 -5.28
C ALA A 141 3.57 -10.16 -5.39
N GLN A 142 2.99 -9.06 -4.92
CA GLN A 142 1.55 -8.78 -4.83
C GLN A 142 0.78 -9.59 -3.77
N GLU A 143 1.45 -10.42 -2.96
CA GLU A 143 0.81 -11.02 -1.79
C GLU A 143 0.55 -10.00 -0.68
N ILE A 144 -0.53 -10.26 0.05
CA ILE A 144 -0.98 -9.41 1.15
C ILE A 144 -0.89 -10.20 2.46
N ARG A 145 -0.31 -9.58 3.48
CA ARG A 145 -0.20 -10.15 4.82
C ARG A 145 -0.67 -9.16 5.86
N ILE A 146 -1.57 -9.59 6.74
CA ILE A 146 -1.88 -8.86 7.97
C ILE A 146 -0.77 -9.16 8.97
N LEU A 147 -0.14 -8.10 9.46
CA LEU A 147 0.79 -8.13 10.58
C LEU A 147 0.00 -7.75 11.84
N PRO A 148 -0.24 -8.70 12.75
CA PRO A 148 -1.04 -8.41 13.94
C PRO A 148 -0.34 -7.37 14.80
N GLY A 149 -1.13 -6.46 15.37
CA GLY A 149 -0.63 -5.52 16.37
C GLY A 149 -0.34 -6.19 17.71
N GLY A 150 0.02 -5.37 18.70
CA GLY A 150 0.20 -5.79 20.09
C GLY A 150 1.64 -5.77 20.59
N SER A 151 2.62 -5.71 19.69
CA SER A 151 4.02 -5.45 20.05
C SER A 151 4.76 -4.79 18.89
N SER A 152 5.67 -3.87 19.19
CA SER A 152 6.62 -3.42 18.18
C SER A 152 7.64 -4.52 17.86
N PHE A 153 8.08 -4.55 16.61
CA PHE A 153 9.10 -5.48 16.14
C PHE A 153 9.95 -4.80 15.07
N ARG A 154 11.12 -5.36 14.77
CA ARG A 154 11.94 -4.91 13.64
C ARG A 154 11.72 -5.85 12.47
N MET A 155 11.52 -5.26 11.31
CA MET A 155 11.44 -5.98 10.04
C MET A 155 12.76 -5.81 9.31
N ILE A 156 13.43 -6.92 9.04
CA ILE A 156 14.76 -6.96 8.41
C ILE A 156 14.62 -7.63 7.05
N ASN A 157 15.23 -7.06 6.01
CA ASN A 157 15.38 -7.77 4.75
C ASN A 157 16.45 -8.84 4.89
N SER A 158 16.03 -10.10 5.01
CA SER A 158 16.93 -11.27 5.09
C SER A 158 17.34 -11.83 3.73
N GLY A 159 16.73 -11.32 2.65
CA GLY A 159 17.01 -11.75 1.28
C GLY A 159 18.22 -11.07 0.65
N LYS A 160 18.50 -11.46 -0.61
CA LYS A 160 19.61 -10.93 -1.42
C LYS A 160 19.23 -9.75 -2.30
N ASN A 161 17.93 -9.54 -2.52
CA ASN A 161 17.39 -8.47 -3.36
C ASN A 161 16.78 -7.36 -2.48
N PRO A 162 16.68 -6.11 -2.98
CA PRO A 162 15.91 -5.08 -2.29
C PRO A 162 14.46 -5.50 -2.08
N ALA A 163 13.98 -5.46 -0.84
CA ALA A 163 12.60 -5.76 -0.48
C ALA A 163 11.77 -4.49 -0.66
N LYS A 164 10.77 -4.50 -1.57
CA LYS A 164 9.85 -3.38 -1.77
C LYS A 164 8.44 -3.77 -1.33
N PHE A 165 7.83 -2.95 -0.51
CA PHE A 165 6.49 -3.21 0.02
C PHE A 165 5.76 -1.92 0.39
N ILE A 166 4.43 -2.02 0.49
CA ILE A 166 3.59 -1.00 1.10
C ILE A 166 3.11 -1.52 2.46
N LEU A 167 3.18 -0.67 3.48
CA LEU A 167 2.60 -0.91 4.79
C LEU A 167 1.48 0.10 5.04
N VAL A 168 0.32 -0.39 5.46
CA VAL A 168 -0.82 0.41 5.88
C VAL A 168 -1.11 0.13 7.34
N GLU A 169 -0.96 1.15 8.19
CA GLU A 169 -1.29 1.16 9.61
C GLU A 169 -2.76 1.56 9.81
N PHE A 170 -3.48 0.84 10.69
CA PHE A 170 -4.89 1.09 11.03
C PHE A 170 -5.27 0.63 12.44
#